data_AF-A0A318CRN2-F1
#
_entry.id   AF-A0A318CRN2-F1
#
_cell.length_a   1.000
_cell.length_b   1.000
_cell.length_c   1.000
_cell.angle_alpha   90.00
_cell.angle_beta   90.00
_cell.angle_gamma   90.00
#
_symmetry.space_group_name_H-M   'P 1'
#
loop_
_entity.id
_entity.type
_entity.pdbx_description
1 polymer ?
#
loop_
_entity_poly.entity_id
_entity_poly.type
_entity_poly.pdbx_seq_one_letter_code
_entity_poly.pdbx_strand_id
1 'polypeptide(L)'
;MAFTGIEILKMLPKTNCGECGVPTCLAFAMKVAAGQADIGACPYISDEVKEKVGEASAPPIRSITLGSGDNTFEMGGETCLYRHERRFEHPTGIAVLVGTDMDEDDVSGRLKRFNELRYDRVGLVLKADLIAVNDATGEERAFISLVERIRNECPDAALILMSDQAGCLTAGVGVCGDHKPLLYCATKENSETMAEIARKAGCPLTVKGETLGEAANISEQMQKSGLKDLVLDTGARTVRAAFEDQVAMRRASIRHRYKALGFPTISFPCEMTEDPLLETMIASVLVAKYAGIVVLSDLQGDILFPLLLERLNIFTDPQRPMVVEEDIYPINGPDENSPVLITCNFSLTYFIVSGEVEGSKVPSWLLIKDTEGLSVLTAWAAGKFSADLIGMFVKKSNIEDRIRHRNLIIPGYLASIKGELEEELPDWKIQIGPREASHLPPFLRDWQAESN
;
A
#
# COMPACT_ATOMS: atom_id res chain seq x y z
N MET A 1 7.58 -20.06 13.56
CA MET A 1 6.31 -20.66 13.11
C MET A 1 6.04 -21.88 13.96
N ALA A 2 4.79 -22.17 14.26
CA ALA A 2 4.44 -23.21 15.22
C ALA A 2 4.52 -24.64 14.65
N PHE A 3 4.47 -24.82 13.33
CA PHE A 3 4.72 -26.10 12.65
C PHE A 3 5.69 -25.93 11.47
N THR A 4 6.54 -26.93 11.28
CA THR A 4 7.39 -27.11 10.10
C THR A 4 6.59 -27.68 8.94
N GLY A 5 7.04 -27.47 7.70
CA GLY A 5 6.38 -28.07 6.53
C GLY A 5 6.32 -29.60 6.60
N ILE A 6 7.26 -30.25 7.28
CA ILE A 6 7.23 -31.70 7.52
C ILE A 6 6.12 -32.08 8.50
N GLU A 7 5.90 -31.30 9.56
CA GLU A 7 4.81 -31.55 10.52
C GLU A 7 3.44 -31.35 9.87
N ILE A 8 3.28 -30.32 9.05
CA ILE A 8 2.04 -30.08 8.30
C ILE A 8 1.79 -31.21 7.29
N LEU A 9 2.83 -31.68 6.59
CA LEU A 9 2.70 -32.81 5.66
C LEU A 9 2.19 -34.09 6.33
N LYS A 10 2.54 -34.33 7.61
CA LYS A 10 2.03 -35.49 8.35
C LYS A 10 0.53 -35.43 8.58
N MET A 11 -0.05 -34.23 8.61
CA MET A 11 -1.48 -33.98 8.82
C MET A 11 -2.28 -33.88 7.50
N LEU A 12 -1.60 -33.84 6.35
CA LEU A 12 -2.26 -33.82 5.04
C LEU A 12 -2.66 -35.23 4.56
N PRO A 13 -3.65 -35.34 3.67
CA PRO A 13 -4.07 -36.61 3.06
C PRO A 13 -3.02 -37.30 2.18
N LYS A 14 -1.96 -36.57 1.76
CA LYS A 14 -0.85 -37.05 0.92
C LYS A 14 -1.29 -37.62 -0.44
N THR A 15 -2.40 -37.11 -1.00
CA THR A 15 -2.94 -37.53 -2.29
C THR A 15 -2.22 -36.92 -3.49
N ASN A 16 -1.54 -35.79 -3.32
CA ASN A 16 -0.90 -35.01 -4.40
C ASN A 16 -1.85 -34.70 -5.58
N CYS A 17 -3.13 -34.46 -5.30
CA CYS A 17 -4.17 -34.24 -6.32
C CYS A 17 -4.06 -32.91 -7.06
N GLY A 18 -3.39 -31.90 -6.50
CA GLY A 18 -3.25 -30.58 -7.11
C GLY A 18 -4.45 -29.64 -6.96
N GLU A 19 -5.55 -30.09 -6.34
CA GLU A 19 -6.80 -29.31 -6.21
C GLU A 19 -6.67 -28.04 -5.36
N CYS A 20 -5.64 -27.96 -4.51
CA CYS A 20 -5.30 -26.75 -3.77
C CYS A 20 -4.44 -25.75 -4.57
N GLY A 21 -4.27 -25.95 -5.89
CA GLY A 21 -3.45 -25.11 -6.77
C GLY A 21 -1.94 -25.31 -6.61
N VAL A 22 -1.51 -26.35 -5.90
CA VAL A 22 -0.09 -26.66 -5.65
C VAL A 22 0.25 -28.09 -6.09
N PRO A 23 1.37 -28.33 -6.82
CA PRO A 23 1.61 -29.61 -7.48
C PRO A 23 1.72 -30.84 -6.57
N THR A 24 2.12 -30.66 -5.31
CA THR A 24 2.28 -31.76 -4.35
C THR A 24 1.86 -31.34 -2.95
N CYS A 25 1.45 -32.30 -2.12
CA CYS A 25 1.14 -32.06 -0.71
C CYS A 25 2.37 -31.56 0.08
N LEU A 26 3.58 -31.97 -0.29
CA LEU A 26 4.81 -31.46 0.34
C LEU A 26 5.02 -29.98 -0.02
N ALA A 27 4.90 -29.60 -1.28
CA ALA A 27 5.00 -28.21 -1.70
C ALA A 27 3.90 -27.35 -1.05
N PHE A 28 2.68 -27.88 -0.95
CA PHE A 28 1.58 -27.22 -0.23
C PHE A 28 1.92 -27.03 1.26
N ALA A 29 2.39 -28.08 1.94
CA ALA A 29 2.79 -28.00 3.35
C ALA A 29 3.93 -26.99 3.58
N MET A 30 4.88 -26.90 2.66
CA MET A 30 5.97 -25.91 2.71
C MET A 30 5.50 -24.48 2.45
N LYS A 31 4.41 -24.30 1.67
CA LYS A 31 3.72 -23.01 1.49
C LYS A 31 2.81 -22.63 2.67
N VAL A 32 2.23 -23.60 3.39
CA VAL A 32 1.41 -23.33 4.60
C VAL A 32 2.29 -23.02 5.81
N ALA A 33 3.31 -23.83 6.10
CA ALA A 33 4.51 -23.28 6.77
C ALA A 33 5.03 -22.16 5.86
N ALA A 34 5.88 -21.23 6.22
CA ALA A 34 6.12 -20.00 5.44
C ALA A 34 4.90 -19.05 5.27
N GLY A 35 3.65 -19.48 5.47
CA GLY A 35 2.47 -18.60 5.50
C GLY A 35 2.03 -18.07 4.13
N GLN A 36 2.39 -18.77 3.06
CA GLN A 36 2.08 -18.44 1.66
C GLN A 36 0.81 -19.11 1.12
N ALA A 37 0.17 -19.99 1.91
CA ALA A 37 -1.07 -20.66 1.56
C ALA A 37 -1.90 -20.94 2.82
N ASP A 38 -3.22 -20.84 2.70
CA ASP A 38 -4.14 -21.26 3.75
C ASP A 38 -4.25 -22.80 3.76
N ILE A 39 -4.17 -23.40 4.96
CA ILE A 39 -4.38 -24.85 5.15
C ILE A 39 -5.78 -25.29 4.67
N GLY A 40 -6.77 -24.41 4.76
CA GLY A 40 -8.14 -24.60 4.32
C GLY A 40 -8.31 -24.73 2.81
N ALA A 41 -7.30 -24.36 2.00
CA ALA A 41 -7.31 -24.54 0.54
C ALA A 41 -7.27 -26.03 0.13
N CYS A 42 -6.92 -26.94 1.03
CA CYS A 42 -7.06 -28.37 0.80
C CYS A 42 -8.50 -28.80 1.10
N PRO A 43 -9.31 -29.28 0.13
CA PRO A 43 -10.69 -29.67 0.39
C PRO A 43 -10.81 -30.96 1.22
N TYR A 44 -9.73 -31.75 1.31
CA TYR A 44 -9.71 -33.08 1.92
C TYR A 44 -9.14 -33.11 3.35
N ILE A 45 -8.80 -31.96 3.93
CA ILE A 45 -8.24 -31.88 5.29
C ILE A 45 -9.38 -31.76 6.31
N SER A 46 -9.27 -32.46 7.45
CA SER A 46 -10.29 -32.39 8.51
C SER A 46 -10.36 -31.01 9.15
N ASP A 47 -11.55 -30.62 9.61
CA ASP A 47 -11.76 -29.30 10.22
C ASP A 47 -10.93 -29.11 11.50
N GLU A 48 -10.70 -30.19 12.27
CA GLU A 48 -9.79 -30.16 13.44
C GLU A 48 -8.35 -29.78 13.05
N VAL A 49 -7.86 -30.27 11.91
CA VAL A 49 -6.52 -29.93 11.43
C VAL A 49 -6.50 -28.53 10.83
N LYS A 50 -7.58 -28.10 10.15
CA LYS A 50 -7.71 -26.70 9.68
C LYS A 50 -7.63 -25.73 10.85
N GLU A 51 -8.34 -26.00 11.93
CA GLU A 51 -8.32 -25.16 13.12
C GLU A 51 -6.94 -25.17 13.78
N LYS A 52 -6.38 -26.35 14.03
CA LYS A 52 -5.07 -26.50 14.69
C LYS A 52 -3.92 -25.86 13.91
N VAL A 53 -3.84 -26.11 12.60
CA VAL A 53 -2.78 -25.57 11.74
C VAL A 53 -3.08 -24.12 11.39
N GLY A 54 -4.33 -23.76 11.14
CA GLY A 54 -4.76 -22.40 10.84
C GLY A 54 -4.47 -21.44 12.00
N GLU A 55 -4.80 -21.81 13.24
CA GLU A 55 -4.46 -20.98 14.41
C GLU A 55 -2.95 -20.88 14.65
N ALA A 56 -2.21 -21.95 14.40
CA ALA A 56 -0.77 -22.03 14.59
C ALA A 56 0.03 -21.30 13.48
N SER A 57 -0.56 -21.20 12.29
CA SER A 57 0.04 -20.57 11.10
C SER A 57 -0.50 -19.16 10.86
N ALA A 58 -1.54 -18.76 11.58
CA ALA A 58 -2.08 -17.41 11.53
C ALA A 58 -0.95 -16.38 11.76
N PRO A 59 -0.92 -15.29 10.98
CA PRO A 59 -0.01 -14.19 11.22
C PRO A 59 -0.14 -13.71 12.68
N PRO A 60 0.95 -13.29 13.33
CA PRO A 60 0.89 -12.79 14.70
C PRO A 60 -0.06 -11.59 14.86
N ILE A 61 -0.32 -10.86 13.78
CA ILE A 61 -1.32 -9.81 13.69
C ILE A 61 -2.32 -10.22 12.61
N ARG A 62 -3.59 -10.40 12.98
CA ARG A 62 -4.67 -10.80 12.06
C ARG A 62 -4.85 -9.77 10.94
N SER A 63 -5.18 -10.22 9.73
CA SER A 63 -5.62 -9.34 8.64
C SER A 63 -7.10 -9.02 8.75
N ILE A 64 -7.46 -7.77 8.52
CA ILE A 64 -8.83 -7.27 8.52
C ILE A 64 -9.08 -6.57 7.20
N THR A 65 -10.20 -6.92 6.55
CA THR A 65 -10.65 -6.32 5.29
C THR A 65 -11.94 -5.54 5.55
N LEU A 66 -11.97 -4.29 5.09
CA LEU A 66 -13.13 -3.40 5.09
C LEU A 66 -13.62 -3.20 3.65
N GLY A 67 -14.88 -2.81 3.51
CA GLY A 67 -15.50 -2.51 2.22
C GLY A 67 -16.00 -3.75 1.48
N SER A 68 -16.11 -3.65 0.15
CA SER A 68 -16.64 -4.70 -0.73
C SER A 68 -16.25 -4.49 -2.19
N GLY A 69 -16.28 -5.57 -2.98
CA GLY A 69 -15.94 -5.53 -4.41
C GLY A 69 -14.50 -5.06 -4.64
N ASP A 70 -14.31 -4.13 -5.57
CA ASP A 70 -13.01 -3.50 -5.86
C ASP A 70 -12.66 -2.39 -4.84
N ASN A 71 -13.61 -2.00 -3.99
CA ASN A 71 -13.48 -0.91 -3.03
C ASN A 71 -13.23 -1.49 -1.63
N THR A 72 -12.14 -2.25 -1.48
CA THR A 72 -11.72 -2.84 -0.21
C THR A 72 -10.47 -2.20 0.34
N PHE A 73 -10.39 -2.10 1.66
CA PHE A 73 -9.18 -1.69 2.38
C PHE A 73 -8.74 -2.82 3.31
N GLU A 74 -7.47 -3.22 3.23
CA GLU A 74 -6.90 -4.29 4.05
C GLU A 74 -5.82 -3.73 4.99
N MET A 75 -5.80 -4.26 6.22
CA MET A 75 -4.81 -3.92 7.24
C MET A 75 -4.44 -5.15 8.07
N GLY A 76 -3.29 -5.09 8.75
CA GLY A 76 -2.80 -6.19 9.58
C GLY A 76 -1.98 -7.20 8.79
N GLY A 77 -1.97 -8.48 9.19
CA GLY A 77 -1.16 -9.52 8.54
C GLY A 77 0.35 -9.44 8.83
N GLU A 78 0.74 -8.50 9.67
CA GLU A 78 2.12 -8.06 9.85
C GLU A 78 2.99 -9.07 10.61
N THR A 79 4.25 -9.25 10.17
CA THR A 79 5.13 -10.32 10.70
C THR A 79 6.51 -9.89 11.21
N CYS A 80 6.93 -8.64 10.97
CA CYS A 80 8.23 -8.12 11.42
C CYS A 80 8.11 -6.79 12.19
N LEU A 81 9.19 -6.45 12.90
CA LEU A 81 9.32 -5.14 13.55
C LEU A 81 9.99 -4.14 12.64
N TYR A 82 11.01 -4.56 11.90
CA TYR A 82 11.75 -3.68 11.03
C TYR A 82 11.59 -4.14 9.60
N ARG A 83 11.25 -3.21 8.70
CA ARG A 83 10.99 -3.55 7.30
C ARG A 83 12.16 -4.29 6.65
N HIS A 84 13.41 -3.97 7.00
CA HIS A 84 14.60 -4.65 6.44
C HIS A 84 14.77 -6.11 6.90
N GLU A 85 14.02 -6.58 7.90
CA GLU A 85 13.98 -8.01 8.25
C GLU A 85 13.19 -8.82 7.21
N ARG A 86 12.14 -8.22 6.64
CA ARG A 86 11.20 -8.80 5.66
C ARG A 86 10.59 -7.70 4.77
N ARG A 87 9.28 -7.45 4.93
CA ARG A 87 8.51 -6.33 4.41
C ARG A 87 7.37 -6.04 5.39
N PHE A 88 6.83 -4.84 5.35
CA PHE A 88 5.50 -4.59 5.91
C PHE A 88 4.47 -4.98 4.84
N GLU A 89 3.36 -5.57 5.26
CA GLU A 89 2.43 -6.26 4.36
C GLU A 89 1.35 -5.32 3.82
N HIS A 90 0.65 -4.60 4.72
CA HIS A 90 -0.51 -3.78 4.34
C HIS A 90 -0.29 -2.31 4.75
N PRO A 91 -0.24 -1.36 3.78
CA PRO A 91 -0.04 0.05 4.05
C PRO A 91 -1.04 0.65 5.06
N THR A 92 -0.57 1.57 5.90
CA THR A 92 -1.42 2.30 6.84
C THR A 92 -2.56 3.02 6.12
N GLY A 93 -3.80 2.78 6.56
CA GLY A 93 -4.98 3.47 6.06
C GLY A 93 -5.01 4.92 6.52
N ILE A 94 -5.24 5.84 5.58
CA ILE A 94 -5.42 7.25 5.87
C ILE A 94 -6.91 7.56 5.77
N ALA A 95 -7.51 7.94 6.90
CA ALA A 95 -8.91 8.30 7.00
C ALA A 95 -9.09 9.81 7.20
N VAL A 96 -10.16 10.37 6.64
CA VAL A 96 -10.62 11.73 6.99
C VAL A 96 -11.85 11.65 7.88
N LEU A 97 -11.87 12.44 8.96
CA LEU A 97 -13.01 12.55 9.85
C LEU A 97 -14.13 13.39 9.21
N VAL A 98 -15.39 12.99 9.32
CA VAL A 98 -16.56 13.77 8.90
C VAL A 98 -17.66 13.58 9.95
N GLY A 99 -18.09 14.67 10.58
CA GLY A 99 -19.01 14.65 11.72
C GLY A 99 -20.44 15.07 11.36
N THR A 100 -21.44 14.58 12.11
CA THR A 100 -22.84 15.01 11.97
C THR A 100 -23.12 16.41 12.49
N ASP A 101 -22.17 17.01 13.22
CA ASP A 101 -22.19 18.38 13.74
C ASP A 101 -21.55 19.40 12.78
N MET A 102 -20.88 18.94 11.72
CA MET A 102 -20.23 19.81 10.74
C MET A 102 -21.26 20.51 9.86
N ASP A 103 -20.93 21.73 9.43
CA ASP A 103 -21.74 22.43 8.44
C ASP A 103 -21.60 21.81 7.04
N GLU A 104 -22.54 22.15 6.17
CA GLU A 104 -22.64 21.60 4.82
C GLU A 104 -21.41 21.91 3.95
N ASP A 105 -20.76 23.05 4.15
CA ASP A 105 -19.60 23.48 3.38
C ASP A 105 -18.35 22.68 3.79
N ASP A 106 -18.18 22.40 5.09
CA ASP A 106 -17.06 21.58 5.58
C ASP A 106 -17.23 20.11 5.14
N VAL A 107 -18.43 19.54 5.28
CA VAL A 107 -18.71 18.18 4.79
C VAL A 107 -18.42 18.09 3.30
N SER A 108 -18.99 18.98 2.48
CA SER A 108 -18.77 19.00 1.03
C SER A 108 -17.29 19.17 0.67
N GLY A 109 -16.58 20.04 1.39
CA GLY A 109 -15.15 20.28 1.19
C GLY A 109 -14.31 19.03 1.42
N ARG A 110 -14.58 18.30 2.51
CA ARG A 110 -13.86 17.07 2.86
C ARG A 110 -14.14 15.94 1.87
N LEU A 111 -15.38 15.73 1.46
CA LEU A 111 -15.73 14.71 0.46
C LEU A 111 -15.10 15.05 -0.91
N LYS A 112 -15.13 16.31 -1.30
CA LYS A 112 -14.45 16.77 -2.52
C LYS A 112 -12.95 16.49 -2.48
N ARG A 113 -12.26 16.89 -1.41
CA ARG A 113 -10.81 16.63 -1.25
C ARG A 113 -10.52 15.14 -1.16
N PHE A 114 -11.38 14.36 -0.49
CA PHE A 114 -11.30 12.90 -0.49
C PHE A 114 -11.38 12.32 -1.89
N ASN A 115 -12.17 12.87 -2.82
CA ASN A 115 -12.28 12.36 -4.19
C ASN A 115 -11.18 12.87 -5.13
N GLU A 116 -10.82 14.16 -5.02
CA GLU A 116 -9.94 14.84 -5.97
C GLU A 116 -8.45 14.69 -5.66
N LEU A 117 -8.06 14.54 -4.39
CA LEU A 117 -6.65 14.38 -4.03
C LEU A 117 -6.18 12.96 -4.34
N ARG A 118 -5.80 12.78 -5.61
CA ARG A 118 -5.26 11.56 -6.22
C ARG A 118 -3.95 11.91 -6.89
N TYR A 119 -2.92 11.10 -6.67
CA TYR A 119 -1.58 11.39 -7.20
C TYR A 119 -1.03 10.19 -7.93
N ASP A 120 -0.70 10.35 -9.21
CA ASP A 120 0.04 9.34 -9.96
C ASP A 120 1.51 9.37 -9.55
N ARG A 121 1.98 8.28 -8.94
CA ARG A 121 3.37 8.11 -8.55
C ARG A 121 3.81 6.70 -8.89
N VAL A 122 4.86 6.60 -9.70
CA VAL A 122 5.47 5.32 -10.10
C VAL A 122 4.49 4.26 -10.61
N GLY A 123 3.48 4.68 -11.38
CA GLY A 123 2.46 3.79 -11.93
C GLY A 123 1.38 3.37 -10.93
N LEU A 124 1.35 3.98 -9.75
CA LEU A 124 0.35 3.77 -8.71
C LEU A 124 -0.44 5.06 -8.48
N VAL A 125 -1.74 4.91 -8.23
CA VAL A 125 -2.58 6.01 -7.76
C VAL A 125 -2.51 6.06 -6.24
N LEU A 126 -1.90 7.12 -5.70
CA LEU A 126 -1.84 7.37 -4.27
C LEU A 126 -3.05 8.19 -3.84
N LYS A 127 -3.75 7.73 -2.80
CA LYS A 127 -4.97 8.34 -2.29
C LYS A 127 -5.23 8.03 -0.82
N ALA A 128 -6.08 8.81 -0.16
CA ALA A 128 -6.70 8.43 1.11
C ALA A 128 -7.65 7.24 0.88
N ASP A 129 -7.84 6.40 1.91
CA ASP A 129 -8.50 5.11 1.76
C ASP A 129 -9.84 5.04 2.49
N LEU A 130 -10.00 5.80 3.57
CA LEU A 130 -11.17 5.70 4.44
C LEU A 130 -11.84 7.04 4.75
N ILE A 131 -13.11 6.97 5.12
CA ILE A 131 -13.84 8.09 5.75
C ILE A 131 -14.35 7.61 7.11
N ALA A 132 -14.01 8.36 8.16
CA ALA A 132 -14.49 8.14 9.51
C ALA A 132 -15.71 9.02 9.79
N VAL A 133 -16.89 8.40 9.87
CA VAL A 133 -18.16 9.07 10.09
C VAL A 133 -18.42 9.17 11.58
N ASN A 134 -18.38 10.38 12.13
CA ASN A 134 -18.55 10.64 13.55
C ASN A 134 -19.95 11.15 13.88
N ASP A 135 -20.67 10.38 14.70
CA ASP A 135 -21.96 10.80 15.25
C ASP A 135 -21.77 11.71 16.46
N ALA A 136 -21.62 13.01 16.21
CA ALA A 136 -21.50 14.02 17.25
C ALA A 136 -22.85 14.47 17.84
N THR A 137 -23.95 14.26 17.11
CA THR A 137 -25.29 14.71 17.50
C THR A 137 -26.12 13.65 18.23
N GLY A 138 -25.82 12.37 18.01
CA GLY A 138 -26.63 11.25 18.51
C GLY A 138 -27.98 11.11 17.80
N GLU A 139 -28.21 11.85 16.71
CA GLU A 139 -29.45 11.80 15.94
C GLU A 139 -29.33 10.77 14.80
N GLU A 140 -30.07 9.67 14.94
CA GLU A 140 -30.07 8.55 13.99
C GLU A 140 -30.29 9.01 12.54
N ARG A 141 -31.23 9.94 12.31
CA ARG A 141 -31.53 10.46 10.97
C ARG A 141 -30.35 11.23 10.37
N ALA A 142 -29.69 12.07 11.17
CA ALA A 142 -28.53 12.84 10.72
C ALA A 142 -27.37 11.89 10.38
N PHE A 143 -27.13 10.88 11.22
CA PHE A 143 -26.10 9.88 10.99
C PHE A 143 -26.36 9.05 9.73
N ILE A 144 -27.57 8.51 9.55
CA ILE A 144 -27.97 7.78 8.33
C ILE A 144 -27.75 8.65 7.10
N SER A 145 -28.24 9.89 7.12
CA SER A 145 -28.15 10.80 5.97
C SER A 145 -26.70 11.07 5.58
N LEU A 146 -25.80 11.23 6.56
CA LEU A 146 -24.38 11.44 6.32
C LEU A 146 -23.72 10.17 5.75
N VAL A 147 -24.02 8.99 6.28
CA VAL A 147 -23.50 7.71 5.76
C VAL A 147 -23.98 7.47 4.33
N GLU A 148 -25.27 7.68 4.03
CA GLU A 148 -25.86 7.54 2.69
C GLU A 148 -25.15 8.46 1.69
N ARG A 149 -24.97 9.72 2.08
CA ARG A 149 -24.27 10.71 1.26
C ARG A 149 -22.86 10.25 0.93
N ILE A 150 -22.09 9.84 1.93
CA ILE A 150 -20.71 9.39 1.75
C ILE A 150 -20.65 8.15 0.84
N ARG A 151 -21.56 7.18 1.01
CA ARG A 151 -21.63 6.00 0.13
C ARG A 151 -21.92 6.35 -1.33
N ASN A 152 -22.68 7.41 -1.57
CA ASN A 152 -23.03 7.87 -2.91
C ASN A 152 -21.92 8.72 -3.54
N GLU A 153 -21.32 9.63 -2.78
CA GLU A 153 -20.32 10.58 -3.29
C GLU A 153 -18.89 10.03 -3.30
N CYS A 154 -18.56 9.09 -2.40
CA CYS A 154 -17.22 8.52 -2.24
C CYS A 154 -17.27 6.97 -2.26
N PRO A 155 -17.68 6.35 -3.38
CA PRO A 155 -17.95 4.91 -3.43
C PRO A 155 -16.71 4.03 -3.20
N ASP A 156 -15.51 4.58 -3.40
CA ASP A 156 -14.21 3.95 -3.21
C ASP A 156 -13.68 4.03 -1.77
N ALA A 157 -14.38 4.74 -0.87
CA ALA A 157 -14.03 4.83 0.53
C ALA A 157 -14.46 3.59 1.31
N ALA A 158 -13.53 3.00 2.07
CA ALA A 158 -13.91 2.16 3.19
C ALA A 158 -14.42 3.05 4.34
N LEU A 159 -15.39 2.57 5.12
CA LEU A 159 -16.02 3.39 6.16
C LEU A 159 -15.63 2.96 7.57
N ILE A 160 -15.49 3.94 8.46
CA ILE A 160 -15.45 3.76 9.90
C ILE A 160 -16.69 4.45 10.46
N LEU A 161 -17.59 3.70 11.10
CA LEU A 161 -18.82 4.25 11.69
C LEU A 161 -18.59 4.43 13.19
N MET A 162 -18.61 5.68 13.66
CA MET A 162 -18.33 6.05 15.04
C MET A 162 -19.60 6.63 15.69
N SER A 163 -20.16 5.93 16.67
CA SER A 163 -21.29 6.44 17.47
C SER A 163 -21.39 5.69 18.81
N ASP A 164 -21.74 6.43 19.86
CA ASP A 164 -22.07 5.85 21.17
C ASP A 164 -23.50 5.27 21.21
N GLN A 165 -24.31 5.55 20.17
CA GLN A 165 -25.68 5.07 20.07
C GLN A 165 -25.74 3.78 19.25
N ALA A 166 -26.08 2.68 19.93
CA ALA A 166 -26.27 1.36 19.29
C ALA A 166 -27.28 1.40 18.13
N GLY A 167 -28.32 2.24 18.23
CA GLY A 167 -29.32 2.46 17.18
C GLY A 167 -28.69 3.07 15.92
N CYS A 168 -27.96 4.19 16.08
CA CYS A 168 -27.25 4.86 14.99
C CYS A 168 -26.28 3.91 14.27
N LEU A 169 -25.46 3.14 15.00
CA LEU A 169 -24.55 2.18 14.39
C LEU A 169 -25.28 1.08 13.61
N THR A 170 -26.34 0.51 14.19
CA THR A 170 -27.12 -0.53 13.51
C THR A 170 -27.76 0.00 12.24
N ALA A 171 -28.31 1.22 12.27
CA ALA A 171 -28.92 1.84 11.12
C ALA A 171 -27.87 2.22 10.05
N GLY A 172 -26.74 2.78 10.45
CA GLY A 172 -25.62 3.11 9.55
C GLY A 172 -25.04 1.88 8.86
N VAL A 173 -24.93 0.74 9.55
CA VAL A 173 -24.60 -0.55 8.93
C VAL A 173 -25.63 -0.95 7.89
N GLY A 174 -26.93 -0.78 8.20
CA GLY A 174 -28.01 -1.08 7.27
C GLY A 174 -27.91 -0.30 5.96
N VAL A 175 -27.50 0.97 6.04
CA VAL A 175 -27.24 1.83 4.88
C VAL A 175 -26.07 1.31 4.03
N CYS A 176 -25.02 0.79 4.67
CA CYS A 176 -23.83 0.31 3.96
C CYS A 176 -24.09 -0.96 3.12
N GLY A 177 -25.15 -1.73 3.41
CA GLY A 177 -25.47 -2.97 2.72
C GLY A 177 -24.30 -3.97 2.78
N ASP A 178 -23.86 -4.46 1.62
CA ASP A 178 -22.75 -5.42 1.53
C ASP A 178 -21.37 -4.77 1.75
N HIS A 179 -21.28 -3.44 1.79
CA HIS A 179 -20.01 -2.72 1.97
C HIS A 179 -19.64 -2.63 3.45
N LYS A 180 -18.78 -3.54 3.93
CA LYS A 180 -18.54 -3.72 5.37
C LYS A 180 -17.77 -2.56 6.02
N PRO A 181 -18.38 -1.75 6.90
CA PRO A 181 -17.65 -0.75 7.67
C PRO A 181 -16.87 -1.36 8.85
N LEU A 182 -15.93 -0.59 9.39
CA LEU A 182 -15.40 -0.78 10.75
C LEU A 182 -16.33 -0.10 11.75
N LEU A 183 -16.78 -0.82 12.78
CA LEU A 183 -17.60 -0.25 13.85
C LEU A 183 -16.72 0.28 14.99
N TYR A 184 -16.96 1.53 15.40
CA TYR A 184 -16.23 2.19 16.47
C TYR A 184 -17.22 2.70 17.55
N CYS A 185 -17.12 2.27 18.82
CA CYS A 185 -16.22 1.24 19.35
C CYS A 185 -16.79 0.51 20.58
N ALA A 186 -16.22 -0.66 20.87
CA ALA A 186 -16.44 -1.40 22.11
C ALA A 186 -15.50 -0.91 23.21
N THR A 187 -16.06 -0.34 24.26
CA THR A 187 -15.40 -0.03 25.53
C THR A 187 -15.73 -1.08 26.58
N LYS A 188 -15.16 -0.95 27.77
CA LYS A 188 -15.46 -1.83 28.91
C LYS A 188 -16.95 -1.82 29.27
N GLU A 189 -17.63 -0.69 29.11
CA GLU A 189 -19.03 -0.47 29.51
C GLU A 189 -20.02 -1.04 28.50
N ASN A 190 -19.70 -1.06 27.20
CA ASN A 190 -20.64 -1.39 26.14
C ASN A 190 -20.21 -2.58 25.25
N SER A 191 -19.11 -3.25 25.57
CA SER A 191 -18.49 -4.27 24.71
C SER A 191 -19.42 -5.42 24.29
N GLU A 192 -20.30 -5.90 25.16
CA GLU A 192 -21.25 -6.97 24.82
C GLU A 192 -22.26 -6.53 23.76
N THR A 193 -22.87 -5.35 23.96
CA THR A 193 -23.80 -4.74 23.01
C THR A 193 -23.13 -4.52 21.65
N MET A 194 -21.93 -3.96 21.65
CA MET A 194 -21.17 -3.69 20.42
C MET A 194 -20.75 -4.98 19.71
N ALA A 195 -20.38 -6.02 20.45
CA ALA A 195 -20.06 -7.32 19.88
C ALA A 195 -21.27 -8.00 19.22
N GLU A 196 -22.47 -7.83 19.80
CA GLU A 196 -23.69 -8.32 19.17
C GLU A 196 -24.01 -7.62 17.86
N ILE A 197 -23.88 -6.29 17.80
CA ILE A 197 -24.08 -5.51 16.57
C ILE A 197 -23.08 -5.98 15.51
N ALA A 198 -21.80 -6.05 15.85
CA ALA A 198 -20.74 -6.49 14.95
C ALA A 198 -20.98 -7.92 14.41
N ARG A 199 -21.37 -8.87 15.28
CA ARG A 199 -21.69 -10.25 14.86
C ARG A 199 -22.88 -10.31 13.93
N LYS A 200 -23.98 -9.64 14.26
CA LYS A 200 -25.19 -9.61 13.42
C LYS A 200 -24.91 -8.99 12.06
N ALA A 201 -24.06 -7.96 12.04
CA ALA A 201 -23.65 -7.26 10.83
C ALA A 201 -22.53 -7.97 10.03
N GLY A 202 -21.82 -8.93 10.64
CA GLY A 202 -20.61 -9.52 10.05
C GLY A 202 -19.51 -8.49 9.76
N CYS A 203 -19.43 -7.44 10.60
CA CYS A 203 -18.52 -6.30 10.45
C CYS A 203 -17.40 -6.35 11.50
N PRO A 204 -16.17 -5.89 11.16
CA PRO A 204 -15.10 -5.71 12.13
C PRO A 204 -15.46 -4.68 13.21
N LEU A 205 -14.89 -4.85 14.40
CA LEU A 205 -15.17 -4.01 15.57
C LEU A 205 -13.88 -3.44 16.16
N THR A 206 -13.86 -2.13 16.39
CA THR A 206 -12.81 -1.49 17.18
C THR A 206 -13.04 -1.73 18.67
N VAL A 207 -12.00 -2.16 19.37
CA VAL A 207 -11.92 -2.19 20.83
C VAL A 207 -11.15 -0.97 21.31
N LYS A 208 -11.74 -0.20 22.23
CA LYS A 208 -11.13 0.97 22.86
C LYS A 208 -10.94 0.73 24.35
N GLY A 209 -9.71 0.89 24.83
CA GLY A 209 -9.40 0.96 26.26
C GLY A 209 -8.95 2.35 26.67
N GLU A 210 -8.91 2.63 27.98
CA GLU A 210 -8.23 3.82 28.53
C GLU A 210 -6.71 3.63 28.62
N THR A 211 -6.25 2.37 28.55
CA THR A 211 -4.85 1.97 28.54
C THR A 211 -4.64 0.78 27.62
N LEU A 212 -3.38 0.53 27.23
CA LEU A 212 -3.00 -0.69 26.51
C LEU A 212 -3.48 -1.98 27.22
N GLY A 213 -3.39 -2.03 28.55
CA GLY A 213 -3.81 -3.20 29.33
C GLY A 213 -5.32 -3.42 29.29
N GLU A 214 -6.10 -2.33 29.33
CA GLU A 214 -7.55 -2.43 29.22
C GLU A 214 -7.99 -2.85 27.81
N ALA A 215 -7.38 -2.28 26.77
CA ALA A 215 -7.64 -2.70 25.39
C ALA A 215 -7.34 -4.19 25.18
N ALA A 216 -6.26 -4.71 25.78
CA ALA A 216 -5.95 -6.14 25.76
C ALA A 216 -7.03 -6.99 26.45
N ASN A 217 -7.51 -6.56 27.62
CA ASN A 217 -8.54 -7.29 28.37
C ASN A 217 -9.86 -7.37 27.60
N ILE A 218 -10.31 -6.25 27.02
CA ILE A 218 -11.55 -6.22 26.22
C ILE A 218 -11.37 -7.09 24.97
N SER A 219 -10.22 -6.98 24.28
CA SER A 219 -9.90 -7.83 23.13
C SER A 219 -9.93 -9.33 23.45
N GLU A 220 -9.40 -9.73 24.61
CA GLU A 220 -9.44 -11.12 25.06
C GLU A 220 -10.89 -11.58 25.33
N GLN A 221 -11.72 -10.73 25.92
CA GLN A 221 -13.14 -10.99 26.12
C GLN A 221 -13.88 -11.16 24.78
N MET A 222 -13.62 -10.29 23.81
CA MET A 222 -14.22 -10.37 22.47
C MET A 222 -13.85 -11.68 21.77
N GLN A 223 -12.57 -12.06 21.82
CA GLN A 223 -12.10 -13.34 21.27
C GLN A 223 -12.77 -14.54 21.91
N LYS A 224 -12.94 -14.55 23.25
CA LYS A 224 -13.66 -15.62 23.97
C LYS A 224 -15.14 -15.69 23.56
N SER A 225 -15.74 -14.57 23.19
CA SER A 225 -17.10 -14.50 22.65
C SER A 225 -17.21 -14.88 21.16
N GLY A 226 -16.10 -15.29 20.53
CA GLY A 226 -16.04 -15.71 19.13
C GLY A 226 -15.90 -14.56 18.12
N LEU A 227 -15.82 -13.31 18.55
CA LEU A 227 -15.58 -12.16 17.68
C LEU A 227 -14.06 -11.99 17.48
N LYS A 228 -13.58 -12.31 16.29
CA LYS A 228 -12.14 -12.33 15.97
C LYS A 228 -11.71 -11.19 15.03
N ASP A 229 -12.64 -10.46 14.41
CA ASP A 229 -12.30 -9.36 13.49
C ASP A 229 -12.26 -8.04 14.27
N LEU A 230 -11.11 -7.79 14.91
CA LEU A 230 -10.92 -6.66 15.81
C LEU A 230 -9.88 -5.67 15.26
N VAL A 231 -10.07 -4.40 15.63
CA VAL A 231 -9.08 -3.32 15.50
C VAL A 231 -8.90 -2.68 16.88
N LEU A 232 -7.70 -2.22 17.23
CA LEU A 232 -7.39 -1.76 18.58
C LEU A 232 -7.14 -0.25 18.64
N ASP A 233 -7.82 0.44 19.56
CA ASP A 233 -7.54 1.80 20.02
C ASP A 233 -7.14 1.72 21.51
N THR A 234 -5.96 2.20 21.87
CA THR A 234 -5.48 2.16 23.26
C THR A 234 -5.98 3.33 24.12
N GLY A 235 -6.72 4.27 23.50
CA GLY A 235 -7.14 5.52 24.14
C GLY A 235 -6.04 6.58 24.15
N ALA A 236 -4.85 6.30 23.61
CA ALA A 236 -3.76 7.25 23.57
C ALA A 236 -4.13 8.50 22.75
N ARG A 237 -3.96 9.68 23.36
CA ARG A 237 -4.18 11.02 22.76
C ARG A 237 -2.97 11.96 22.89
N THR A 238 -1.80 11.39 23.10
CA THR A 238 -0.54 12.13 23.00
C THR A 238 0.42 11.37 22.10
N VAL A 239 1.30 12.09 21.41
CA VAL A 239 2.31 11.51 20.51
C VAL A 239 3.15 10.45 21.22
N ARG A 240 3.55 10.74 22.47
CA ARG A 240 4.36 9.83 23.28
C ARG A 240 3.61 8.53 23.57
N ALA A 241 2.39 8.63 24.11
CA ALA A 241 1.60 7.45 24.46
C ALA A 241 1.30 6.61 23.23
N ALA A 242 0.87 7.24 22.13
CA ALA A 242 0.56 6.53 20.88
C ALA A 242 1.79 5.81 20.31
N PHE A 243 2.95 6.46 20.31
CA PHE A 243 4.20 5.81 19.89
C PHE A 243 4.57 4.62 20.79
N GLU A 244 4.55 4.80 22.11
CA GLU A 244 4.91 3.74 23.07
C GLU A 244 3.96 2.54 22.95
N ASP A 245 2.66 2.79 22.84
CA ASP A 245 1.63 1.77 22.69
C ASP A 245 1.77 0.98 21.39
N GLN A 246 1.91 1.66 20.24
CA GLN A 246 2.07 0.99 18.94
C GLN A 246 3.30 0.07 18.93
N VAL A 247 4.42 0.54 19.48
CA VAL A 247 5.65 -0.26 19.60
C VAL A 247 5.45 -1.45 20.54
N ALA A 248 4.81 -1.25 21.69
CA ALA A 248 4.55 -2.30 22.67
C ALA A 248 3.64 -3.38 22.08
N MET A 249 2.54 -2.99 21.43
CA MET A 249 1.60 -3.89 20.77
C MET A 249 2.28 -4.73 19.70
N ARG A 250 2.97 -4.08 18.75
CA ARG A 250 3.69 -4.77 17.68
C ARG A 250 4.69 -5.80 18.23
N ARG A 251 5.44 -5.44 19.29
CA ARG A 251 6.39 -6.34 19.95
C ARG A 251 5.70 -7.49 20.66
N ALA A 252 4.62 -7.23 21.40
CA ALA A 252 3.84 -8.24 22.10
C ALA A 252 3.28 -9.29 21.12
N SER A 253 2.71 -8.85 20.01
CA SER A 253 2.09 -9.72 19.02
C SER A 253 3.13 -10.54 18.25
N ILE A 254 4.22 -9.91 17.81
CA ILE A 254 5.22 -10.59 16.96
C ILE A 254 6.20 -11.44 17.77
N ARG A 255 6.79 -10.89 18.85
CA ARG A 255 7.84 -11.59 19.62
C ARG A 255 7.26 -12.54 20.65
N HIS A 256 6.15 -12.16 21.28
CA HIS A 256 5.57 -12.91 22.40
C HIS A 256 4.29 -13.65 22.04
N ARG A 257 3.78 -13.50 20.80
CA ARG A 257 2.54 -14.14 20.33
C ARG A 257 1.35 -13.85 21.26
N TYR A 258 1.32 -12.65 21.83
CA TYR A 258 0.27 -12.25 22.75
C TYR A 258 -1.01 -11.95 21.97
N LYS A 259 -1.89 -12.96 21.85
CA LYS A 259 -3.10 -12.93 21.01
C LYS A 259 -4.04 -11.75 21.31
N ALA A 260 -4.10 -11.28 22.55
CA ALA A 260 -4.93 -10.14 22.93
C ALA A 260 -4.59 -8.84 22.17
N LEU A 261 -3.33 -8.67 21.75
CA LEU A 261 -2.88 -7.52 20.96
C LEU A 261 -2.62 -7.87 19.49
N GLY A 262 -2.99 -9.07 19.06
CA GLY A 262 -2.72 -9.63 17.72
C GLY A 262 -3.60 -9.07 16.60
N PHE A 263 -3.87 -7.77 16.60
CA PHE A 263 -4.81 -7.09 15.71
C PHE A 263 -4.22 -5.77 15.21
N PRO A 264 -4.66 -5.27 14.04
CA PRO A 264 -4.30 -3.94 13.57
C PRO A 264 -4.83 -2.86 14.52
N THR A 265 -4.26 -1.66 14.43
CA THR A 265 -4.57 -0.54 15.31
C THR A 265 -5.18 0.63 14.55
N ILE A 266 -5.94 1.46 15.26
CA ILE A 266 -6.41 2.76 14.79
C ILE A 266 -5.89 3.85 15.73
N SER A 267 -5.55 5.02 15.20
CA SER A 267 -5.06 6.17 15.97
C SER A 267 -5.61 7.48 15.41
N PHE A 268 -5.77 8.47 16.28
CA PHE A 268 -6.43 9.73 15.97
C PHE A 268 -5.48 10.93 16.14
N PRO A 269 -4.53 11.16 15.22
CA PRO A 269 -3.75 12.40 15.18
C PRO A 269 -4.61 13.67 15.33
N CYS A 270 -5.81 13.67 14.74
CA CYS A 270 -6.80 14.76 14.83
C CYS A 270 -7.30 15.06 16.24
N GLU A 271 -7.13 14.14 17.19
CA GLU A 271 -7.47 14.33 18.60
C GLU A 271 -6.21 14.62 19.46
N MET A 272 -5.02 14.73 18.86
CA MET A 272 -3.76 15.02 19.55
C MET A 272 -3.30 16.47 19.37
N THR A 273 -3.79 17.15 18.33
CA THR A 273 -3.44 18.54 18.02
C THR A 273 -4.46 19.15 17.07
N GLU A 274 -4.60 20.48 17.11
CA GLU A 274 -5.42 21.28 16.18
C GLU A 274 -4.57 21.89 15.04
N ASP A 275 -3.24 21.80 15.10
CA ASP A 275 -2.35 22.31 14.05
C ASP A 275 -2.22 21.26 12.93
N PRO A 276 -2.68 21.56 11.69
CA PRO A 276 -2.66 20.59 10.60
C PRO A 276 -1.27 20.07 10.22
N LEU A 277 -0.23 20.91 10.37
CA LEU A 277 1.14 20.50 10.09
C LEU A 277 1.64 19.56 11.18
N LEU A 278 1.37 19.87 12.45
CA LEU A 278 1.71 18.99 13.56
C LEU A 278 0.94 17.67 13.47
N GLU A 279 -0.35 17.71 13.13
CA GLU A 279 -1.19 16.53 12.91
C GLU A 279 -0.55 15.60 11.87
N THR A 280 -0.11 16.15 10.74
CA THR A 280 0.55 15.42 9.67
C THR A 280 1.88 14.80 10.14
N MET A 281 2.68 15.54 10.92
CA MET A 281 3.92 15.00 11.49
C MET A 281 3.65 13.85 12.48
N ILE A 282 2.57 13.92 13.26
CA ILE A 282 2.15 12.82 14.15
C ILE A 282 1.73 11.61 13.31
N ALA A 283 0.94 11.82 12.27
CA ALA A 283 0.52 10.76 11.35
C ALA A 283 1.72 10.07 10.68
N SER A 284 2.71 10.85 10.22
CA SER A 284 3.98 10.36 9.67
C SER A 284 4.70 9.40 10.64
N VAL A 285 4.84 9.80 11.91
CA VAL A 285 5.40 8.93 12.96
C VAL A 285 4.62 7.62 13.07
N LEU A 286 3.28 7.68 13.06
CA LEU A 286 2.42 6.52 13.24
C LEU A 286 2.42 5.59 12.02
N VAL A 287 2.53 6.11 10.80
CA VAL A 287 2.77 5.33 9.57
C VAL A 287 4.07 4.54 9.70
N ALA A 288 5.16 5.19 10.15
CA ALA A 288 6.44 4.52 10.38
C ALA A 288 6.45 3.61 11.62
N LYS A 289 5.44 3.71 12.49
CA LYS A 289 5.32 3.02 13.77
C LYS A 289 3.99 2.28 13.89
N TYR A 290 3.74 1.43 12.91
CA TYR A 290 2.84 0.28 12.99
C TYR A 290 1.35 0.57 13.08
N ALA A 291 0.92 1.82 12.97
CA ALA A 291 -0.52 2.13 12.92
C ALA A 291 -1.16 1.45 11.70
N GLY A 292 -2.27 0.74 11.93
CA GLY A 292 -3.08 0.17 10.85
C GLY A 292 -3.91 1.23 10.14
N ILE A 293 -4.50 2.17 10.89
CA ILE A 293 -5.25 3.32 10.42
C ILE A 293 -4.82 4.57 11.20
N VAL A 294 -4.68 5.69 10.50
CA VAL A 294 -4.60 7.03 11.08
C VAL A 294 -5.79 7.87 10.63
N VAL A 295 -6.46 8.54 11.56
CA VAL A 295 -7.60 9.42 11.30
C VAL A 295 -7.15 10.89 11.38
N LEU A 296 -7.27 11.60 10.27
CA LEU A 296 -6.91 13.01 10.12
C LEU A 296 -8.16 13.89 10.25
N SER A 297 -7.95 15.13 10.70
CA SER A 297 -9.02 16.10 10.82
C SER A 297 -9.48 16.51 9.43
N ASP A 298 -8.57 16.80 8.51
CA ASP A 298 -8.88 17.17 7.14
C ASP A 298 -7.78 16.69 6.18
N LEU A 299 -8.09 16.63 4.89
CA LEU A 299 -7.13 16.36 3.84
C LEU A 299 -6.75 17.66 3.15
N GLN A 300 -5.47 17.99 3.10
CA GLN A 300 -4.95 19.10 2.29
C GLN A 300 -3.86 18.57 1.35
N GLY A 301 -3.76 19.12 0.14
CA GLY A 301 -2.91 18.52 -0.88
C GLY A 301 -1.41 18.57 -0.56
N ASP A 302 -0.99 19.63 0.11
CA ASP A 302 0.38 19.89 0.56
C ASP A 302 0.81 19.02 1.75
N ILE A 303 -0.13 18.52 2.56
CA ILE A 303 0.15 17.60 3.67
C ILE A 303 -0.09 16.13 3.30
N LEU A 304 -1.11 15.84 2.49
CA LEU A 304 -1.50 14.47 2.14
C LEU A 304 -0.50 13.83 1.19
N PHE A 305 -0.02 14.56 0.17
CA PHE A 305 0.93 13.99 -0.79
C PHE A 305 2.23 13.51 -0.14
N PRO A 306 2.92 14.30 0.72
CA PRO A 306 4.09 13.81 1.45
C PRO A 306 3.81 12.57 2.31
N LEU A 307 2.67 12.52 3.00
CA LEU A 307 2.29 11.39 3.85
C LEU A 307 2.04 10.11 3.02
N LEU A 308 1.36 10.24 1.88
CA LEU A 308 1.15 9.14 0.93
C LEU A 308 2.47 8.63 0.35
N LEU A 309 3.40 9.55 0.04
CA LEU A 309 4.72 9.20 -0.47
C LEU A 309 5.57 8.50 0.60
N GLU A 310 5.54 8.95 1.85
CA GLU A 310 6.18 8.26 2.96
C GLU A 310 5.61 6.84 3.12
N ARG A 311 4.29 6.70 3.14
CA ARG A 311 3.60 5.41 3.21
C ARG A 311 4.07 4.47 2.09
N LEU A 312 4.07 4.93 0.84
CA LEU A 312 4.57 4.15 -0.29
C LEU A 312 6.02 3.66 -0.04
N ASN A 313 6.91 4.56 0.38
CA ASN A 313 8.32 4.23 0.61
C ASN A 313 8.52 3.23 1.75
N ILE A 314 7.80 3.40 2.87
CA ILE A 314 7.90 2.52 4.04
C ILE A 314 7.40 1.11 3.72
N PHE A 315 6.31 1.00 2.95
CA PHE A 315 5.67 -0.29 2.64
C PHE A 315 6.18 -0.95 1.36
N THR A 316 7.03 -0.30 0.57
CA THR A 316 7.70 -0.93 -0.58
C THR A 316 8.53 -2.12 -0.10
N ASP A 317 8.48 -3.24 -0.83
CA ASP A 317 9.27 -4.44 -0.52
C ASP A 317 10.78 -4.14 -0.65
N PRO A 318 11.57 -4.22 0.44
CA PRO A 318 13.00 -3.89 0.37
C PRO A 318 13.82 -4.96 -0.37
N GLN A 319 13.27 -6.15 -0.64
CA GLN A 319 13.98 -7.24 -1.34
C GLN A 319 13.76 -7.22 -2.85
N ARG A 320 12.72 -6.52 -3.32
CA ARG A 320 12.34 -6.50 -4.74
C ARG A 320 12.26 -5.06 -5.23
N PRO A 321 13.23 -4.61 -6.05
CA PRO A 321 13.12 -3.33 -6.72
C PRO A 321 11.84 -3.27 -7.55
N MET A 322 11.14 -2.13 -7.53
CA MET A 322 10.08 -1.87 -8.49
C MET A 322 10.71 -1.71 -9.87
N VAL A 323 10.28 -2.49 -10.85
CA VAL A 323 10.82 -2.49 -12.21
C VAL A 323 9.75 -2.17 -13.24
N VAL A 324 10.21 -1.60 -14.35
CA VAL A 324 9.43 -1.38 -15.58
C VAL A 324 9.84 -2.45 -16.59
N GLU A 325 8.95 -2.83 -17.49
CA GLU A 325 9.27 -3.82 -18.51
C GLU A 325 10.29 -3.25 -19.51
N GLU A 326 11.27 -4.07 -19.93
CA GLU A 326 12.21 -3.68 -20.99
C GLU A 326 11.47 -3.61 -22.32
N ASP A 327 11.34 -2.40 -22.85
CA ASP A 327 10.72 -2.13 -24.16
C ASP A 327 11.05 -0.70 -24.63
N ILE A 328 10.51 -0.32 -25.78
CA ILE A 328 10.47 1.03 -26.33
C ILE A 328 9.14 1.69 -25.94
N TYR A 329 9.21 2.74 -25.14
CA TYR A 329 8.06 3.50 -24.68
C TYR A 329 7.88 4.76 -25.54
N PRO A 330 6.73 4.94 -26.21
CA PRO A 330 6.41 6.17 -26.94
C PRO A 330 5.93 7.26 -25.96
N ILE A 331 6.71 8.31 -25.77
CA ILE A 331 6.33 9.45 -24.92
C ILE A 331 5.97 10.65 -25.80
N ASN A 332 4.83 11.30 -25.52
CA ASN A 332 4.31 12.43 -26.29
C ASN A 332 4.02 12.14 -27.79
N GLY A 333 3.87 10.87 -28.18
CA GLY A 333 3.52 10.47 -29.55
C GLY A 333 4.64 10.69 -30.58
N PRO A 334 5.79 10.01 -30.44
CA PRO A 334 6.94 10.18 -31.33
C PRO A 334 6.68 9.71 -32.76
N ASP A 335 7.41 10.31 -33.69
CA ASP A 335 7.48 9.98 -35.11
C ASP A 335 8.89 9.50 -35.50
N GLU A 336 9.13 9.37 -36.81
CA GLU A 336 10.41 8.91 -37.37
C GLU A 336 11.58 9.90 -37.24
N ASN A 337 11.33 11.14 -36.81
CA ASN A 337 12.36 12.17 -36.60
C ASN A 337 12.60 12.47 -35.12
N SER A 338 11.85 11.79 -34.24
CA SER A 338 11.86 12.04 -32.80
C SER A 338 13.11 11.48 -32.11
N PRO A 339 13.66 12.17 -31.10
CA PRO A 339 14.83 11.71 -30.35
C PRO A 339 14.65 10.32 -29.74
N VAL A 340 15.76 9.59 -29.67
CA VAL A 340 15.84 8.28 -29.02
C VAL A 340 16.72 8.38 -27.79
N LEU A 341 16.14 8.11 -26.63
CA LEU A 341 16.82 8.12 -25.34
C LEU A 341 16.89 6.70 -24.80
N ILE A 342 17.93 6.38 -24.04
CA ILE A 342 18.00 5.13 -23.27
C ILE A 342 18.14 5.39 -21.77
N THR A 343 17.47 4.58 -20.97
CA THR A 343 17.65 4.51 -19.51
C THR A 343 17.48 3.07 -19.03
N CYS A 344 17.54 2.87 -17.71
CA CYS A 344 17.37 1.56 -17.09
C CYS A 344 15.93 1.31 -16.61
N ASN A 345 15.60 0.05 -16.29
CA ASN A 345 14.27 -0.36 -15.87
C ASN A 345 13.96 -0.21 -14.38
N PHE A 346 14.84 0.42 -13.60
CA PHE A 346 14.51 0.76 -12.22
C PHE A 346 13.39 1.80 -12.20
N SER A 347 12.25 1.49 -11.57
CA SER A 347 11.03 2.32 -11.65
C SER A 347 11.28 3.78 -11.30
N LEU A 348 12.01 4.06 -10.22
CA LEU A 348 12.30 5.45 -9.85
C LEU A 348 13.07 6.19 -10.95
N THR A 349 14.08 5.54 -11.54
CA THR A 349 14.81 6.13 -12.67
C THR A 349 13.91 6.32 -13.89
N TYR A 350 13.11 5.31 -14.25
CA TYR A 350 12.16 5.39 -15.35
C TYR A 350 11.20 6.57 -15.18
N PHE A 351 10.46 6.64 -14.06
CA PHE A 351 9.44 7.66 -13.86
C PHE A 351 10.01 9.08 -13.73
N ILE A 352 11.25 9.21 -13.23
CA ILE A 352 11.97 10.49 -13.25
C ILE A 352 12.29 10.89 -14.70
N VAL A 353 12.83 9.99 -15.51
CA VAL A 353 13.19 10.30 -16.90
C VAL A 353 11.93 10.53 -17.76
N SER A 354 10.96 9.63 -17.70
CA SER A 354 9.74 9.72 -18.51
C SER A 354 8.89 10.94 -18.15
N GLY A 355 8.79 11.31 -16.87
CA GLY A 355 8.10 12.52 -16.44
C GLY A 355 8.75 13.81 -16.96
N GLU A 356 10.08 13.86 -17.01
CA GLU A 356 10.81 15.00 -17.58
C GLU A 356 10.72 15.04 -19.12
N VAL A 357 10.74 13.88 -19.78
CA VAL A 357 10.46 13.77 -21.23
C VAL A 357 9.03 14.23 -21.53
N GLU A 358 8.05 13.79 -20.75
CA GLU A 358 6.65 14.22 -20.88
C GLU A 358 6.53 15.74 -20.69
N GLY A 359 7.09 16.27 -19.59
CA GLY A 359 7.11 17.69 -19.27
C GLY A 359 7.85 18.57 -20.28
N SER A 360 8.78 18.00 -21.06
CA SER A 360 9.44 18.68 -22.17
C SER A 360 8.49 19.03 -23.32
N LYS A 361 7.40 18.27 -23.46
CA LYS A 361 6.47 18.26 -24.61
C LYS A 361 7.12 17.90 -25.95
N VAL A 362 8.30 17.30 -25.92
CA VAL A 362 8.99 16.80 -27.11
C VAL A 362 8.62 15.32 -27.31
N PRO A 363 8.01 14.95 -28.44
CA PRO A 363 7.78 13.55 -28.80
C PRO A 363 9.10 12.78 -28.82
N SER A 364 9.20 11.70 -28.05
CA SER A 364 10.47 10.98 -27.86
C SER A 364 10.25 9.47 -27.74
N TRP A 365 11.19 8.69 -28.28
CA TRP A 365 11.29 7.25 -28.05
C TRP A 365 12.17 7.01 -26.81
N LEU A 366 11.64 6.34 -25.80
CA LEU A 366 12.38 6.02 -24.57
C LEU A 366 12.63 4.52 -24.46
N LEU A 367 13.89 4.11 -24.63
CA LEU A 367 14.36 2.74 -24.52
C LEU A 367 14.62 2.40 -23.06
N ILE A 368 13.92 1.41 -22.53
CA ILE A 368 14.08 0.94 -21.15
C ILE A 368 14.85 -0.36 -21.16
N LYS A 369 16.12 -0.33 -20.76
CA LYS A 369 16.94 -1.53 -20.66
C LYS A 369 16.74 -2.21 -19.30
N ASP A 370 16.48 -3.51 -19.29
CA ASP A 370 16.50 -4.33 -18.08
C ASP A 370 17.89 -4.35 -17.47
N THR A 371 18.00 -3.84 -16.25
CA THR A 371 19.20 -3.83 -15.43
C THR A 371 18.97 -4.53 -14.10
N GLU A 372 17.96 -5.41 -14.04
CA GLU A 372 17.45 -6.06 -12.83
C GLU A 372 16.98 -5.05 -11.77
N GLY A 373 16.41 -3.92 -12.21
CA GLY A 373 15.90 -2.89 -11.33
C GLY A 373 16.96 -2.05 -10.63
N LEU A 374 18.18 -2.01 -11.16
CA LEU A 374 19.26 -1.16 -10.66
C LEU A 374 19.25 0.21 -11.35
N SER A 375 19.48 1.28 -10.58
CA SER A 375 19.65 2.64 -11.13
C SER A 375 20.81 2.72 -12.12
N VAL A 376 20.85 3.75 -12.99
CA VAL A 376 21.87 3.91 -14.05
C VAL A 376 23.30 3.68 -13.55
N LEU A 377 23.72 4.39 -12.49
CA LEU A 377 25.09 4.30 -11.96
C LEU A 377 25.36 2.94 -11.28
N THR A 378 24.37 2.41 -10.56
CA THR A 378 24.49 1.09 -9.91
C THR A 378 24.62 -0.02 -10.95
N ALA A 379 23.79 0.02 -11.99
CA ALA A 379 23.78 -0.95 -13.07
C ALA A 379 25.07 -0.89 -13.88
N TRP A 380 25.56 0.32 -14.20
CA TRP A 380 26.84 0.52 -14.86
C TRP A 380 28.00 -0.06 -14.02
N ALA A 381 28.07 0.29 -12.73
CA ALA A 381 29.12 -0.22 -11.84
C ALA A 381 29.06 -1.75 -11.66
N ALA A 382 27.87 -2.35 -11.78
CA ALA A 382 27.66 -3.80 -11.72
C ALA A 382 27.84 -4.51 -13.08
N GLY A 383 28.19 -3.79 -14.15
CA GLY A 383 28.32 -4.35 -15.51
C GLY A 383 26.99 -4.78 -16.14
N LYS A 384 25.85 -4.32 -15.61
CA LYS A 384 24.50 -4.61 -16.12
C LYS A 384 23.97 -3.51 -17.05
N PHE A 385 24.71 -2.42 -17.21
CA PHE A 385 24.40 -1.32 -18.12
C PHE A 385 25.65 -0.83 -18.85
N SER A 386 26.27 -1.77 -19.57
CA SER A 386 27.49 -1.61 -20.36
C SER A 386 27.18 -1.41 -21.86
N ALA A 387 28.20 -1.03 -22.64
CA ALA A 387 28.06 -0.72 -24.06
C ALA A 387 27.54 -1.92 -24.88
N ASP A 388 28.04 -3.13 -24.61
CA ASP A 388 27.63 -4.37 -25.26
C ASP A 388 26.14 -4.70 -25.02
N LEU A 389 25.67 -4.56 -23.77
CA LEU A 389 24.28 -4.83 -23.39
C LEU A 389 23.32 -3.79 -23.99
N ILE A 390 23.71 -2.52 -23.99
CA ILE A 390 22.95 -1.44 -24.62
C ILE A 390 22.90 -1.65 -26.14
N GLY A 391 24.04 -1.90 -26.79
CA GLY A 391 24.12 -2.13 -28.22
C GLY A 391 23.29 -3.33 -28.66
N MET A 392 23.33 -4.43 -27.91
CA MET A 392 22.49 -5.59 -28.15
C MET A 392 20.99 -5.27 -28.04
N PHE A 393 20.59 -4.47 -27.05
CA PHE A 393 19.19 -4.08 -26.88
C PHE A 393 18.72 -3.20 -28.03
N VAL A 394 19.49 -2.17 -28.41
CA VAL A 394 19.16 -1.29 -29.56
C VAL A 394 18.92 -2.12 -30.82
N LYS A 395 19.83 -3.05 -31.16
CA LYS A 395 19.72 -3.94 -32.33
C LYS A 395 18.49 -4.87 -32.30
N LYS A 396 18.04 -5.29 -31.12
CA LYS A 396 16.92 -6.24 -30.95
C LYS A 396 15.57 -5.57 -30.73
N SER A 397 15.55 -4.30 -30.34
CA SER A 397 14.34 -3.56 -29.96
C SER A 397 13.45 -3.16 -31.14
N ASN A 398 13.94 -3.27 -32.38
CA ASN A 398 13.30 -2.76 -33.60
C ASN A 398 13.10 -1.23 -33.61
N ILE A 399 13.87 -0.47 -32.81
CA ILE A 399 13.85 0.99 -32.86
C ILE A 399 14.24 1.52 -34.24
N GLU A 400 15.11 0.79 -34.94
CA GLU A 400 15.63 1.14 -36.26
C GLU A 400 14.56 1.26 -37.34
N ASP A 401 13.45 0.54 -37.20
CA ASP A 401 12.30 0.59 -38.11
C ASP A 401 11.38 1.77 -37.82
N ARG A 402 11.58 2.46 -36.68
CA ARG A 402 10.73 3.55 -36.20
C ARG A 402 11.35 4.93 -36.39
N ILE A 403 12.61 5.03 -36.81
CA ILE A 403 13.36 6.29 -36.94
C ILE A 403 14.13 6.37 -38.27
N ARG A 404 14.29 7.59 -38.80
CA ARG A 404 15.10 7.87 -40.00
C ARG A 404 16.57 8.17 -39.70
N HIS A 405 16.89 8.50 -38.46
CA HIS A 405 18.25 8.78 -38.03
C HIS A 405 18.84 7.60 -37.27
N ARG A 406 20.12 7.70 -36.91
CA ARG A 406 20.81 6.76 -36.01
C ARG A 406 21.50 7.58 -34.93
N ASN A 407 20.71 8.17 -34.04
CA ASN A 407 21.22 8.97 -32.91
C ASN A 407 20.63 8.38 -31.64
N LEU A 408 21.47 8.14 -30.64
CA LEU A 408 21.07 7.62 -29.33
C LEU A 408 21.58 8.55 -28.23
N ILE A 409 20.65 9.07 -27.43
CA ILE A 409 20.96 9.89 -26.26
C ILE A 409 21.15 8.95 -25.06
N ILE A 410 22.34 8.99 -24.47
CA ILE A 410 22.67 8.25 -23.24
C ILE A 410 22.65 9.16 -22.01
N PRO A 411 22.40 8.63 -20.80
CA PRO A 411 22.53 9.42 -19.57
C PRO A 411 23.91 10.03 -19.43
N GLY A 412 24.01 11.27 -18.95
CA GLY A 412 25.29 11.99 -18.89
C GLY A 412 26.36 11.35 -18.01
N TYR A 413 25.95 10.50 -17.06
CA TYR A 413 26.85 9.70 -16.23
C TYR A 413 27.51 8.54 -16.99
N LEU A 414 27.00 8.16 -18.15
CA LEU A 414 27.56 7.14 -19.03
C LEU A 414 28.46 7.71 -20.12
N ALA A 415 28.84 8.99 -20.04
CA ALA A 415 29.71 9.63 -21.02
C ALA A 415 31.02 8.85 -21.28
N SER A 416 31.54 8.13 -20.29
CA SER A 416 32.79 7.35 -20.42
C SER A 416 32.67 6.14 -21.34
N ILE A 417 31.47 5.57 -21.51
CA ILE A 417 31.26 4.40 -22.39
C ILE A 417 30.85 4.80 -23.82
N LYS A 418 30.89 6.10 -24.15
CA LYS A 418 30.51 6.60 -25.48
C LYS A 418 31.29 5.91 -26.60
N GLY A 419 32.62 5.82 -26.47
CA GLY A 419 33.46 5.21 -27.53
C GLY A 419 33.17 3.73 -27.74
N GLU A 420 33.01 2.96 -26.66
CA GLU A 420 32.63 1.54 -26.72
C GLU A 420 31.24 1.36 -27.35
N LEU A 421 30.29 2.27 -27.08
CA LEU A 421 28.98 2.24 -27.73
C LEU A 421 29.05 2.56 -29.22
N GLU A 422 29.92 3.49 -29.64
CA GLU A 422 30.16 3.78 -31.07
C GLU A 422 30.82 2.59 -31.78
N GLU A 423 31.64 1.79 -31.09
CA GLU A 423 32.16 0.52 -31.63
C GLU A 423 31.07 -0.55 -31.77
N GLU A 424 30.17 -0.66 -30.79
CA GLU A 424 29.04 -1.60 -30.82
C GLU A 424 27.95 -1.20 -31.82
N LEU A 425 27.76 0.08 -32.05
CA LEU A 425 26.75 0.66 -32.94
C LEU A 425 27.42 1.61 -33.96
N PRO A 426 28.17 1.08 -34.94
CA PRO A 426 29.02 1.89 -35.83
C PRO A 426 28.23 2.88 -36.71
N ASP A 427 26.97 2.58 -37.01
CA ASP A 427 26.09 3.45 -37.79
C ASP A 427 25.36 4.50 -36.94
N TRP A 428 25.54 4.46 -35.61
CA TRP A 428 24.87 5.35 -34.66
C TRP A 428 25.80 6.44 -34.11
N LYS A 429 25.25 7.64 -33.93
CA LYS A 429 25.85 8.74 -33.19
C LYS A 429 25.38 8.71 -31.74
N ILE A 430 26.34 8.61 -30.82
CA ILE A 430 26.06 8.57 -29.39
C ILE A 430 26.17 9.98 -28.80
N GLN A 431 25.04 10.51 -28.34
CA GLN A 431 24.90 11.84 -27.76
C GLN A 431 24.83 11.75 -26.25
N ILE A 432 25.61 12.58 -25.57
CA ILE A 432 25.65 12.61 -24.11
C ILE A 432 24.55 13.55 -23.63
N GLY A 433 23.50 12.98 -23.05
CA GLY A 433 22.45 13.74 -22.38
C GLY A 433 22.92 14.36 -21.07
N PRO A 434 22.05 15.08 -20.36
CA PRO A 434 22.37 15.63 -19.05
C PRO A 434 22.61 14.53 -18.02
N ARG A 435 23.36 14.88 -16.97
CA ARG A 435 23.57 14.00 -15.80
C ARG A 435 22.32 13.85 -14.93
N GLU A 436 21.53 14.91 -14.85
CA GLU A 436 20.28 14.98 -14.09
C GLU A 436 19.09 15.10 -15.03
N ALA A 437 18.02 14.35 -14.75
CA ALA A 437 16.84 14.30 -15.60
C ALA A 437 16.10 15.65 -15.70
N SER A 438 16.16 16.49 -14.67
CA SER A 438 15.55 17.83 -14.66
C SER A 438 16.09 18.79 -15.73
N HIS A 439 17.24 18.44 -16.34
CA HIS A 439 17.80 19.17 -17.47
C HIS A 439 17.44 18.55 -18.84
N LEU A 440 16.69 17.44 -18.87
CA LEU A 440 16.19 16.85 -20.12
C LEU A 440 15.23 17.80 -20.85
N PRO A 441 14.30 18.52 -20.20
CA PRO A 441 13.37 19.38 -20.93
C PRO A 441 14.03 20.44 -21.81
N PRO A 442 15.00 21.26 -21.34
CA PRO A 442 15.72 22.18 -22.21
C PRO A 442 16.60 21.45 -23.22
N PHE A 443 17.28 20.35 -22.83
CA PHE A 443 18.13 19.57 -23.74
C PHE A 443 17.33 19.04 -24.95
N LEU A 444 16.14 18.49 -24.72
CA LEU A 444 15.29 17.93 -25.78
C LEU A 444 14.68 18.99 -26.68
N ARG A 445 14.37 20.18 -26.15
CA ARG A 445 13.86 21.29 -26.98
C ARG A 445 14.90 21.82 -27.96
N ASP A 446 16.16 21.76 -27.59
CA ASP A 446 17.28 22.20 -28.42
C ASP A 446 17.90 21.04 -29.24
N TRP A 447 17.41 19.82 -29.04
CA TRP A 447 17.96 18.63 -29.66
C TRP A 447 17.75 18.64 -31.18
N GLN A 448 18.78 18.22 -31.91
CA GLN A 448 18.74 17.98 -33.34
C GLN A 448 19.47 16.68 -33.64
N ALA A 449 18.96 15.93 -34.61
CA ALA A 449 19.64 14.74 -35.11
C ALA A 449 20.95 15.16 -35.79
N GLU A 450 22.06 14.52 -35.43
CA GLU A 450 23.31 14.68 -36.17
C GLU A 450 23.21 13.87 -37.48
N SER A 451 23.58 14.50 -38.58
CA SER A 451 23.73 13.85 -39.88
C SER A 451 24.97 12.97 -39.90
N ASN A 452 24.86 11.78 -40.50
CA ASN A 452 26.01 10.89 -40.74
C ASN A 452 27.01 11.45 -41.73
#